data_AF-A0A970RJ79-F1
#
_entry.id   AF-A0A970RJ79-F1
#
_cell.length_a   1.000
_cell.length_b   1.000
_cell.length_c   1.000
_cell.angle_alpha   90.00
_cell.angle_beta   90.00
_cell.angle_gamma   90.00
#
_symmetry.space_group_name_H-M   'P 1'
#
loop_
_entity.id
_entity.type
_entity.pdbx_description
1 polymer ?
#
loop_
_entity_poly.entity_id
_entity_poly.type
_entity_poly.pdbx_seq_one_letter_code
_entity_poly.pdbx_strand_id
1 'polypeptide(L)'
;MKAVKIIVLGLLTVVFIAYSLAFMAYRGLNATLLDQQYYHSVIGDYNLPDTLHTELENMISAIARDGVTGGKTITNPAEKAAADSQVMLITNAIASALDEQWIEEQTVMITDDVVNFLTGKQGSLSVAINLKQKLGQIESNIAAELEKFSDAELLAMFKAPRAYIPVISTQIVDQLGLPESVVIADIINDSAPGTFELIIGYLTTAKLLFGLLVIVVILVFLLICVLFWKVGGGFQWFGISTLLAGTLFLIGTSYFSKLARMESLVGFDFESLPIATSVSQSIMSFTFSEMYVMPIIFLVSGIILFIFGLIIKNARKKS
;
A
#
# COMPACT_ATOMS: atom_id res chain seq x y z
N MET A 1 14.72 18.92 -47.57
CA MET A 1 15.38 17.91 -46.71
C MET A 1 15.56 18.31 -45.24
N LYS A 2 16.08 19.51 -44.88
CA LYS A 2 16.28 19.89 -43.47
C LYS A 2 14.99 19.96 -42.64
N ALA A 3 13.91 20.52 -43.19
CA ALA A 3 12.62 20.60 -42.51
C ALA A 3 12.04 19.20 -42.20
N VAL A 4 12.06 18.28 -43.16
CA VAL A 4 11.59 16.90 -42.98
C VAL A 4 12.38 16.19 -41.86
N LYS A 5 13.71 16.37 -41.82
CA LYS A 5 14.54 15.79 -40.75
C LYS A 5 14.14 16.28 -39.36
N ILE A 6 13.84 17.57 -39.23
CA ILE A 6 13.42 18.16 -37.95
C ILE A 6 12.03 17.65 -37.54
N ILE A 7 11.09 17.56 -38.48
CA ILE A 7 9.73 17.05 -38.21
C ILE A 7 9.79 15.59 -37.74
N VAL A 8 10.53 14.74 -38.44
CA VAL A 8 10.71 13.33 -38.06
C VAL A 8 11.36 13.20 -36.69
N LEU A 9 12.40 13.99 -36.41
CA LEU A 9 13.08 13.97 -35.11
C LEU A 9 12.17 14.49 -33.99
N GLY A 10 11.33 15.49 -34.26
CA GLY A 10 10.30 15.97 -33.35
C GLY A 10 9.29 14.89 -32.99
N LEU A 11 8.77 14.15 -33.98
CA LEU A 11 7.85 13.02 -33.74
C LEU A 11 8.53 11.91 -32.92
N LEU A 12 9.75 11.54 -33.27
CA LEU A 12 10.51 10.55 -32.50
C LEU A 12 10.80 11.02 -31.06
N THR A 13 10.98 12.33 -30.86
CA THR A 13 11.16 12.91 -29.53
C THR A 13 9.90 12.76 -28.69
N VAL A 14 8.71 12.96 -29.26
CA VAL A 14 7.44 12.73 -28.55
C VAL A 14 7.30 11.27 -28.13
N VAL A 15 7.61 10.33 -29.03
CA VAL A 15 7.60 8.89 -28.72
C VAL A 15 8.60 8.55 -27.62
N PHE A 16 9.83 9.08 -27.71
CA PHE A 16 10.87 8.91 -26.69
C PHE A 16 10.43 9.44 -25.32
N ILE A 17 9.82 10.63 -25.29
CA ILE A 17 9.30 11.23 -24.05
C ILE A 17 8.20 10.34 -23.46
N ALA A 18 7.19 9.95 -24.25
CA ALA A 18 6.10 9.09 -23.77
C ALA A 18 6.64 7.77 -23.17
N TYR A 19 7.60 7.15 -23.85
CA TYR A 19 8.23 5.92 -23.39
C TYR A 19 9.06 6.13 -22.12
N SER A 20 9.79 7.25 -22.03
CA SER A 20 10.58 7.61 -20.84
C SER A 20 9.68 7.89 -19.63
N LEU A 21 8.55 8.56 -19.82
CA LEU A 21 7.55 8.79 -18.77
C LEU A 21 7.01 7.46 -18.23
N ALA A 22 6.62 6.54 -19.12
CA ALA A 22 6.13 5.23 -18.73
C ALA A 22 7.21 4.40 -18.01
N PHE A 23 8.47 4.48 -18.45
CA PHE A 23 9.60 3.86 -17.74
C PHE A 23 9.82 4.43 -16.35
N MET A 24 9.79 5.76 -16.18
CA MET A 24 9.93 6.39 -14.87
C MET A 24 8.79 6.01 -13.93
N ALA A 25 7.56 5.92 -14.44
CA ALA A 25 6.41 5.40 -13.68
C ALA A 25 6.63 3.95 -13.26
N TYR A 26 7.06 3.08 -14.16
CA TYR A 26 7.38 1.67 -13.87
C TYR A 26 8.47 1.53 -12.81
N ARG A 27 9.54 2.33 -12.88
CA ARG A 27 10.60 2.33 -11.87
C ARG A 27 10.11 2.88 -10.53
N GLY A 28 9.24 3.88 -10.54
CA GLY A 28 8.58 4.39 -9.34
C GLY A 28 7.71 3.33 -8.66
N LEU A 29 6.92 2.56 -9.43
CA LEU A 29 6.14 1.43 -8.90
C LEU A 29 7.04 0.37 -8.26
N ASN A 30 8.17 0.05 -8.89
CA ASN A 30 9.13 -0.92 -8.33
C ASN A 30 9.83 -0.44 -7.07
N ALA A 31 10.00 0.88 -6.89
CA ALA A 31 10.59 1.47 -5.69
C ALA A 31 9.58 1.71 -4.57
N THR A 32 8.29 1.47 -4.82
CA THR A 32 7.20 1.73 -3.88
C THR A 32 6.32 0.50 -3.73
N LEU A 33 5.25 0.40 -4.53
CA LEU A 33 4.20 -0.62 -4.40
C LEU A 33 4.68 -2.07 -4.59
N LEU A 34 5.86 -2.28 -5.17
CA LEU A 34 6.44 -3.61 -5.39
C LEU A 34 7.73 -3.83 -4.58
N ASP A 35 8.02 -2.96 -3.62
CA ASP A 35 9.16 -3.09 -2.73
C ASP A 35 8.70 -3.39 -1.30
N GLN A 36 9.30 -4.41 -0.68
CA GLN A 36 8.95 -4.81 0.69
C GLN A 36 9.42 -3.77 1.71
N GLN A 37 10.61 -3.18 1.49
CA GLN A 37 11.15 -2.19 2.43
C GLN A 37 10.28 -0.94 2.48
N TYR A 38 9.70 -0.52 1.36
CA TYR A 38 8.69 0.53 1.33
C TYR A 38 7.55 0.27 2.33
N TYR A 39 6.95 -0.94 2.32
CA TYR A 39 5.87 -1.26 3.26
C TYR A 39 6.34 -1.34 4.70
N HIS A 40 7.52 -1.90 4.96
CA HIS A 40 8.07 -1.96 6.32
C HIS A 40 8.29 -0.56 6.89
N SER A 41 8.83 0.37 6.09
CA SER A 41 8.96 1.78 6.47
C SER A 41 7.59 2.43 6.71
N VAL A 42 6.60 2.16 5.84
CA VAL A 42 5.25 2.72 6.01
C VAL A 42 4.58 2.20 7.29
N ILE A 43 4.72 0.91 7.59
CA ILE A 43 4.14 0.30 8.79
C ILE A 43 4.76 0.90 10.06
N GLY A 44 6.09 1.00 10.10
CA GLY A 44 6.84 1.50 11.26
C GLY A 44 6.75 3.01 11.44
N ASP A 45 7.06 3.80 10.40
CA ASP A 45 7.21 5.26 10.52
C ASP A 45 5.88 6.01 10.73
N TYR A 46 4.75 5.37 10.40
CA TYR A 46 3.41 5.96 10.50
C TYR A 46 2.53 5.33 11.58
N ASN A 47 3.09 4.48 12.47
CA ASN A 47 2.36 3.83 13.57
C ASN A 47 1.03 3.19 13.10
N LEU A 48 1.04 2.52 11.96
CA LEU A 48 -0.14 1.81 11.46
C LEU A 48 -0.68 0.77 12.45
N PRO A 49 0.17 0.00 13.18
CA PRO A 49 -0.33 -0.99 14.13
C PRO A 49 -1.19 -0.40 15.25
N ASP A 50 -0.77 0.71 15.85
CA ASP A 50 -1.52 1.45 16.89
C ASP A 50 -2.87 1.98 16.36
N THR A 51 -2.85 2.54 15.14
CA THR A 51 -4.07 3.04 14.50
C THR A 51 -5.06 1.91 14.22
N LEU A 52 -4.57 0.78 13.69
CA LEU A 52 -5.39 -0.41 13.43
C LEU A 52 -5.89 -1.04 14.73
N HIS A 53 -5.08 -1.06 15.79
CA HIS A 53 -5.46 -1.56 17.10
C HIS A 53 -6.63 -0.77 17.68
N THR A 54 -6.53 0.57 17.66
CA THR A 54 -7.58 1.47 18.12
C THR A 54 -8.88 1.29 17.33
N GLU A 55 -8.79 1.17 16.00
CA GLU A 55 -9.98 0.94 15.19
C GLU A 55 -10.60 -0.43 15.44
N LEU A 56 -9.77 -1.48 15.53
CA LEU A 56 -10.24 -2.82 15.87
C LEU A 56 -10.97 -2.80 17.20
N GLU A 57 -10.46 -2.12 18.22
CA GLU A 57 -11.14 -1.97 19.51
C GLU A 57 -12.54 -1.34 19.35
N ASN A 58 -12.65 -0.26 18.58
CA ASN A 58 -13.93 0.41 18.30
C ASN A 58 -14.92 -0.52 17.57
N MET A 59 -14.44 -1.22 16.54
CA MET A 59 -15.24 -2.18 15.77
C MET A 59 -15.70 -3.36 16.62
N ILE A 60 -14.79 -3.94 17.41
CA ILE A 60 -15.08 -5.04 18.34
C ILE A 60 -16.13 -4.59 19.35
N SER A 61 -15.99 -3.39 19.93
CA SER A 61 -16.94 -2.85 20.89
C SER A 61 -18.34 -2.69 20.31
N ALA A 62 -18.44 -2.22 19.06
CA ALA A 62 -19.72 -2.12 18.36
C ALA A 62 -20.36 -3.49 18.11
N ILE A 63 -19.57 -4.46 17.62
CA ILE A 63 -20.03 -5.83 17.34
C ILE A 63 -20.43 -6.55 18.64
N ALA A 64 -19.62 -6.45 19.69
CA ALA A 64 -19.90 -7.03 20.99
C ALA A 64 -21.17 -6.44 21.60
N ARG A 65 -21.40 -5.13 21.46
CA ARG A 65 -22.65 -4.50 21.91
C ARG A 65 -23.86 -5.02 21.15
N ASP A 66 -23.77 -5.16 19.84
CA ASP A 66 -24.87 -5.73 19.04
C ASP A 66 -25.16 -7.18 19.47
N GLY A 67 -24.11 -7.99 19.64
CA GLY A 67 -24.22 -9.38 20.10
C GLY A 67 -24.83 -9.53 21.51
N VAL A 68 -24.38 -8.72 22.48
CA VAL A 68 -24.88 -8.76 23.86
C VAL A 68 -26.33 -8.27 23.96
N THR A 69 -26.70 -7.25 23.17
CA THR A 69 -28.04 -6.64 23.25
C THR A 69 -29.04 -7.22 22.25
N GLY A 70 -28.58 -8.03 21.28
CA GLY A 70 -29.38 -8.48 20.14
C GLY A 70 -29.91 -7.33 19.28
N GLY A 71 -29.12 -6.25 19.16
CA GLY A 71 -29.48 -5.03 18.43
C GLY A 71 -30.58 -4.17 19.07
N LYS A 72 -30.93 -4.40 20.34
CA LYS A 72 -32.01 -3.67 21.03
C LYS A 72 -31.50 -2.55 21.91
N THR A 73 -32.18 -1.41 21.89
CA THR A 73 -31.94 -0.32 22.85
C THR A 73 -32.40 -0.73 24.25
N ILE A 74 -31.45 -0.89 25.17
CA ILE A 74 -31.74 -1.18 26.58
C ILE A 74 -32.06 0.13 27.31
N THR A 75 -33.28 0.23 27.85
CA THR A 75 -33.76 1.42 28.58
C THR A 75 -33.62 1.30 30.10
N ASN A 76 -33.53 0.07 30.63
CA ASN A 76 -33.32 -0.19 32.05
C ASN A 76 -31.85 0.09 32.43
N PRO A 77 -31.56 1.01 33.37
CA PRO A 77 -30.20 1.34 33.78
C PRO A 77 -29.38 0.15 34.28
N ALA A 78 -30.00 -0.80 35.00
CA ALA A 78 -29.29 -1.97 35.54
C ALA A 78 -28.91 -2.97 34.44
N GLU A 79 -29.81 -3.22 33.49
CA GLU A 79 -29.54 -4.06 32.33
C GLU A 79 -28.50 -3.41 31.41
N LYS A 80 -28.55 -2.09 31.26
CA LYS A 80 -27.58 -1.34 30.47
C LYS A 80 -26.18 -1.44 31.09
N ALA A 81 -26.05 -1.25 32.40
CA ALA A 81 -24.76 -1.37 33.09
C ALA A 81 -24.17 -2.80 33.00
N ALA A 82 -25.01 -3.82 33.08
CA ALA A 82 -24.58 -5.21 32.90
C ALA A 82 -24.13 -5.48 31.45
N ALA A 83 -24.87 -5.00 30.46
CA ALA A 83 -24.50 -5.13 29.05
C ALA A 83 -23.19 -4.39 28.73
N ASP A 84 -23.04 -3.14 29.18
CA ASP A 84 -21.83 -2.35 28.98
C ASP A 84 -20.61 -3.03 29.64
N SER A 85 -20.79 -3.68 30.79
CA SER A 85 -19.73 -4.45 31.45
C SER A 85 -19.32 -5.69 30.65
N GLN A 86 -20.28 -6.41 30.06
CA GLN A 86 -20.00 -7.55 29.19
C GLN A 86 -19.30 -7.13 27.90
N VAL A 87 -19.74 -6.04 27.28
CA VAL A 87 -19.10 -5.48 26.09
C VAL A 87 -17.66 -5.11 26.40
N MET A 88 -17.42 -4.35 27.47
CA MET A 88 -16.07 -3.96 27.86
C MET A 88 -15.17 -5.17 28.15
N LEU A 89 -15.70 -6.20 28.81
CA LEU A 89 -14.97 -7.44 29.07
C LEU A 89 -14.54 -8.12 27.77
N ILE A 90 -15.48 -8.31 26.83
CA ILE A 90 -15.23 -8.96 25.53
C ILE A 90 -14.24 -8.13 24.71
N THR A 91 -14.47 -6.82 24.61
CA THR A 91 -13.60 -5.90 23.87
C THR A 91 -12.17 -5.94 24.40
N ASN A 92 -11.98 -5.80 25.72
CA ASN A 92 -10.65 -5.81 26.32
C ASN A 92 -9.94 -7.15 26.12
N ALA A 93 -10.67 -8.27 26.25
CA ALA A 93 -10.08 -9.59 26.06
C ALA A 93 -9.61 -9.83 24.62
N ILE A 94 -10.38 -9.37 23.64
CA ILE A 94 -10.01 -9.46 22.22
C ILE A 94 -8.90 -8.46 21.87
N ALA A 95 -9.03 -7.19 22.25
CA ALA A 95 -8.01 -6.16 21.98
C ALA A 95 -6.66 -6.48 22.64
N SER A 96 -6.67 -7.11 23.82
CA SER A 96 -5.44 -7.57 24.47
C SER A 96 -4.83 -8.81 23.79
N ALA A 97 -5.64 -9.67 23.16
CA ALA A 97 -5.12 -10.81 22.42
C ALA A 97 -4.58 -10.38 21.05
N LEU A 98 -5.22 -9.42 20.40
CA LEU A 98 -4.84 -8.84 19.11
C LEU A 98 -4.04 -7.55 19.35
N ASP A 99 -2.95 -7.64 20.10
CA ASP A 99 -2.10 -6.48 20.43
C ASP A 99 -1.40 -5.86 19.20
N GLU A 100 -0.89 -4.64 19.38
CA GLU A 100 -0.19 -3.89 18.33
C GLU A 100 0.96 -4.68 17.71
N GLN A 101 1.74 -5.41 18.53
CA GLN A 101 2.86 -6.21 18.04
C GLN A 101 2.38 -7.33 17.11
N TRP A 102 1.33 -8.06 17.50
CA TRP A 102 0.77 -9.09 16.64
C TRP A 102 0.19 -8.51 15.35
N ILE A 103 -0.50 -7.37 15.42
CA ILE A 103 -1.02 -6.66 14.25
C ILE A 103 0.11 -6.27 13.29
N GLU A 104 1.22 -5.74 13.81
CA GLU A 104 2.41 -5.42 13.04
C GLU A 104 2.98 -6.66 12.33
N GLU A 105 3.19 -7.75 13.08
CA GLU A 105 3.69 -9.01 12.53
C GLU A 105 2.79 -9.57 11.42
N GLN A 106 1.46 -9.52 11.60
CA GLN A 106 0.52 -9.95 10.56
C GLN A 106 0.56 -9.02 9.34
N THR A 107 0.62 -7.71 9.55
CA THR A 107 0.61 -6.74 8.45
C THR A 107 1.89 -6.86 7.61
N VAL A 108 3.04 -7.02 8.25
CA VAL A 108 4.32 -7.29 7.56
C VAL A 108 4.23 -8.60 6.77
N MET A 109 3.75 -9.68 7.40
CA MET A 109 3.62 -10.99 6.73
C MET A 109 2.72 -10.93 5.49
N ILE A 110 1.57 -10.25 5.60
CA ILE A 110 0.60 -10.11 4.51
C ILE A 110 1.17 -9.26 3.38
N THR A 111 1.74 -8.09 3.71
CA THR A 111 2.32 -7.20 2.70
C THR A 111 3.49 -7.85 1.98
N ASP A 112 4.33 -8.61 2.69
CA ASP A 112 5.43 -9.37 2.07
C ASP A 112 4.95 -10.46 1.12
N ASP A 113 3.93 -11.25 1.50
CA ASP A 113 3.36 -12.29 0.63
C ASP A 113 2.72 -11.66 -0.62
N VAL A 114 2.00 -10.54 -0.46
CA VAL A 114 1.42 -9.78 -1.58
C VAL A 114 2.50 -9.24 -2.51
N VAL A 115 3.55 -8.63 -2.00
CA VAL A 115 4.66 -8.12 -2.83
C VAL A 115 5.38 -9.27 -3.54
N ASN A 116 5.65 -10.38 -2.85
CA ASN A 116 6.30 -11.55 -3.45
C ASN A 116 5.44 -12.18 -4.56
N PHE A 117 4.13 -12.23 -4.37
CA PHE A 117 3.19 -12.66 -5.38
C PHE A 117 3.16 -11.71 -6.60
N LEU A 118 3.00 -10.40 -6.37
CA LEU A 118 2.95 -9.39 -7.45
C LEU A 118 4.27 -9.27 -8.23
N THR A 119 5.41 -9.50 -7.58
CA THR A 119 6.73 -9.49 -8.23
C THR A 119 7.07 -10.81 -8.94
N GLY A 120 6.22 -11.84 -8.79
CA GLY A 120 6.40 -13.16 -9.37
C GLY A 120 7.49 -14.00 -8.70
N LYS A 121 7.92 -13.63 -7.48
CA LYS A 121 8.78 -14.47 -6.64
C LYS A 121 8.02 -15.70 -6.13
N GLN A 122 6.70 -15.58 -6.03
CA GLN A 122 5.79 -16.63 -5.57
C GLN A 122 4.63 -16.79 -6.56
N GLY A 123 4.18 -18.04 -6.76
CA GLY A 123 3.14 -18.36 -7.75
C GLY A 123 1.71 -18.11 -7.28
N SER A 124 1.49 -17.98 -5.97
CA SER A 124 0.15 -17.80 -5.36
C SER A 124 0.28 -17.10 -4.01
N LEU A 125 -0.75 -16.35 -3.60
CA LEU A 125 -0.89 -15.89 -2.23
C LEU A 125 -1.09 -17.10 -1.30
N SER A 126 -0.27 -17.19 -0.26
CA SER A 126 -0.29 -18.32 0.68
C SER A 126 -0.45 -17.89 2.13
N VAL A 127 -0.38 -16.59 2.40
CA VAL A 127 -0.50 -16.07 3.75
C VAL A 127 -1.90 -16.30 4.30
N ALA A 128 -1.94 -16.81 5.52
CA ALA A 128 -3.14 -16.97 6.30
C ALA A 128 -2.91 -16.39 7.70
N ILE A 129 -3.83 -15.54 8.15
CA ILE A 129 -3.84 -15.04 9.52
C ILE A 129 -4.32 -16.20 10.40
N ASN A 130 -3.41 -16.73 11.21
CA ASN A 130 -3.74 -17.82 12.13
C ASN A 130 -4.31 -17.25 13.42
N LEU A 131 -5.62 -17.42 13.61
CA LEU A 131 -6.33 -16.98 14.81
C LEU A 131 -6.42 -18.05 15.87
N LYS A 132 -6.12 -19.33 15.58
CA LYS A 132 -6.27 -20.45 16.52
C LYS A 132 -5.62 -20.21 17.88
N GLN A 133 -4.38 -19.72 17.88
CA GLN A 133 -3.68 -19.39 19.12
C GLN A 133 -4.30 -18.18 19.83
N LYS A 134 -4.75 -17.18 19.05
CA LYS A 134 -5.39 -15.97 19.56
C LYS A 134 -6.77 -16.26 20.16
N LEU A 135 -7.55 -17.19 19.60
CA LEU A 135 -8.81 -17.63 20.18
C LEU A 135 -8.62 -18.23 21.58
N GLY A 136 -7.58 -19.06 21.76
CA GLY A 136 -7.23 -19.56 23.10
C GLY A 136 -6.76 -18.46 24.06
N GLN A 137 -6.03 -17.45 23.56
CA GLN A 137 -5.66 -16.28 24.37
C GLN A 137 -6.89 -15.44 24.75
N ILE A 138 -7.83 -15.22 23.83
CA ILE A 138 -9.09 -14.51 24.08
C ILE A 138 -9.88 -15.24 25.17
N GLU A 139 -10.03 -16.56 25.06
CA GLU A 139 -10.72 -17.39 26.07
C GLU A 139 -10.07 -17.24 27.45
N SER A 140 -8.73 -17.35 27.51
CA SER A 140 -7.97 -17.17 28.75
C SER A 140 -8.10 -15.76 29.33
N ASN A 141 -8.10 -14.72 28.48
CA ASN A 141 -8.26 -13.33 28.90
C ASN A 141 -9.67 -13.08 29.45
N ILE A 142 -10.71 -13.61 28.80
CA ILE A 142 -12.10 -13.57 29.28
C ILE A 142 -12.18 -14.24 30.66
N ALA A 143 -11.61 -15.43 30.82
CA ALA A 143 -11.63 -16.14 32.09
C ALA A 143 -10.95 -15.34 33.22
N ALA A 144 -9.78 -14.75 32.94
CA ALA A 144 -9.04 -13.93 33.89
C ALA A 144 -9.78 -12.64 34.27
N GLU A 145 -10.49 -12.00 33.33
CA GLU A 145 -11.33 -10.83 33.64
C GLU A 145 -12.57 -11.23 34.46
N LEU A 146 -13.21 -12.36 34.14
CA LEU A 146 -14.36 -12.87 34.89
C LEU A 146 -14.02 -13.19 36.35
N GLU A 147 -12.80 -13.60 36.64
CA GLU A 147 -12.34 -13.90 38.01
C GLU A 147 -12.31 -12.69 38.95
N LYS A 148 -12.33 -11.47 38.41
CA LYS A 148 -12.35 -10.22 39.18
C LYS A 148 -13.74 -9.90 39.74
N PHE A 149 -14.79 -10.53 39.21
CA PHE A 149 -16.16 -10.35 39.66
C PHE A 149 -16.51 -11.30 40.81
N SER A 150 -17.38 -10.83 41.71
CA SER A 150 -17.97 -11.65 42.76
C SER A 150 -19.03 -12.62 42.19
N ASP A 151 -19.36 -13.68 42.94
CA ASP A 151 -20.41 -14.63 42.54
C ASP A 151 -21.76 -13.94 42.31
N ALA A 152 -22.09 -12.90 43.09
CA ALA A 152 -23.33 -12.14 42.92
C ALA A 152 -23.36 -11.37 41.59
N GLU A 153 -22.22 -10.81 41.19
CA GLU A 153 -22.08 -10.08 39.92
C GLU A 153 -22.12 -11.03 38.72
N LEU A 154 -21.45 -12.18 38.80
CA LEU A 154 -21.50 -13.20 37.75
C LEU A 154 -22.89 -13.81 37.60
N LEU A 155 -23.61 -14.06 38.71
CA LEU A 155 -25.01 -14.48 38.67
C LEU A 155 -25.92 -13.43 38.04
N ALA A 156 -25.64 -12.14 38.26
CA ALA A 156 -26.41 -11.06 37.65
C ALA A 156 -26.15 -10.93 36.13
N MET A 157 -24.89 -11.06 35.70
CA MET A 157 -24.48 -10.87 34.30
C MET A 157 -24.72 -12.11 33.43
N PHE A 158 -24.31 -13.28 33.91
CA PHE A 158 -24.28 -14.53 33.13
C PHE A 158 -25.20 -15.62 33.69
N LYS A 159 -25.91 -15.35 34.79
CA LYS A 159 -26.79 -16.33 35.48
C LYS A 159 -26.04 -17.58 35.93
N ALA A 160 -24.75 -17.46 36.16
CA ALA A 160 -23.88 -18.57 36.52
C ALA A 160 -22.84 -18.13 37.57
N PRO A 161 -22.52 -18.97 38.58
CA PRO A 161 -21.50 -18.67 39.58
C PRO A 161 -20.08 -18.89 39.05
N ARG A 162 -19.07 -18.49 39.81
CA ARG A 162 -17.64 -18.53 39.43
C ARG A 162 -17.14 -19.91 38.97
N ALA A 163 -17.72 -20.99 39.49
CA ALA A 163 -17.39 -22.36 39.07
C ALA A 163 -17.62 -22.64 37.56
N TYR A 164 -18.43 -21.80 36.89
CA TYR A 164 -18.73 -21.90 35.48
C TYR A 164 -17.89 -20.95 34.60
N ILE A 165 -16.93 -20.20 35.16
CA ILE A 165 -16.06 -19.32 34.36
C ILE A 165 -15.50 -20.02 33.12
N PRO A 166 -14.94 -21.25 33.19
CA PRO A 166 -14.44 -21.94 32.01
C PRO A 166 -15.53 -22.16 30.95
N VAL A 167 -16.75 -22.50 31.38
CA VAL A 167 -17.88 -22.73 30.46
C VAL A 167 -18.35 -21.42 29.84
N ILE A 168 -18.39 -20.33 30.61
CA ILE A 168 -18.78 -19.00 30.12
C ILE A 168 -17.76 -18.49 29.11
N SER A 169 -16.45 -18.62 29.39
CA SER A 169 -15.40 -18.17 28.49
C SER A 169 -15.42 -18.91 27.16
N THR A 170 -15.55 -20.24 27.18
CA THR A 170 -15.68 -21.03 25.94
C THR A 170 -16.94 -20.62 25.17
N GLN A 171 -18.08 -20.48 25.85
CA GLN A 171 -19.33 -20.09 25.19
C GLN A 171 -19.27 -18.72 24.52
N ILE A 172 -18.62 -17.74 25.17
CA ILE A 172 -18.43 -16.42 24.57
C ILE A 172 -17.59 -16.55 23.29
N VAL A 173 -16.45 -17.24 23.34
CA VAL A 173 -15.58 -17.41 22.17
C VAL A 173 -16.27 -18.16 21.04
N ASP A 174 -16.99 -19.24 21.35
CA ASP A 174 -17.77 -20.00 20.36
C ASP A 174 -18.85 -19.12 19.69
N GLN A 175 -19.51 -18.25 20.46
CA GLN A 175 -20.53 -17.33 19.94
C GLN A 175 -19.97 -16.21 19.07
N LEU A 176 -18.69 -15.84 19.22
CA LEU A 176 -18.05 -14.88 18.32
C LEU A 176 -17.96 -15.42 16.88
N GLY A 177 -17.97 -16.74 16.70
CA GLY A 177 -17.97 -17.37 15.37
C GLY A 177 -16.73 -17.05 14.53
N LEU A 178 -15.63 -16.66 15.18
CA LEU A 178 -14.39 -16.30 14.49
C LEU A 178 -13.74 -17.54 13.88
N PRO A 179 -13.26 -17.49 12.62
CA PRO A 179 -12.58 -18.61 12.01
C PRO A 179 -11.23 -18.87 12.68
N GLU A 180 -10.75 -20.12 12.66
CA GLU A 180 -9.40 -20.47 13.16
C GLU A 180 -8.28 -19.88 12.29
N SER A 181 -8.56 -19.64 11.01
CA SER A 181 -7.62 -19.04 10.06
C SER A 181 -8.35 -18.25 9.00
N VAL A 182 -7.77 -17.13 8.61
CA VAL A 182 -8.27 -16.28 7.53
C VAL A 182 -7.27 -16.29 6.38
N VAL A 183 -7.66 -16.85 5.24
CA VAL A 183 -6.81 -16.89 4.04
C VAL A 183 -7.02 -15.59 3.25
N ILE A 184 -5.95 -14.82 3.05
CA ILE A 184 -6.05 -13.51 2.39
C ILE A 184 -6.48 -13.62 0.93
N ALA A 185 -6.04 -14.69 0.25
CA ALA A 185 -6.44 -14.95 -1.14
C ALA A 185 -7.96 -15.04 -1.29
N ASP A 186 -8.65 -15.66 -0.32
CA ASP A 186 -10.10 -15.86 -0.37
C ASP A 186 -10.84 -14.53 -0.18
N ILE A 187 -10.42 -13.71 0.81
CA ILE A 187 -11.00 -12.38 1.04
C ILE A 187 -10.94 -11.51 -0.22
N ILE A 188 -9.79 -11.51 -0.89
CA ILE A 188 -9.58 -10.63 -2.04
C ILE A 188 -10.33 -11.16 -3.27
N ASN A 189 -10.37 -12.47 -3.48
CA ASN A 189 -11.15 -13.08 -4.56
C ASN A 189 -12.66 -12.81 -4.40
N ASP A 190 -13.17 -12.83 -3.17
CA ASP A 190 -14.57 -12.50 -2.88
C ASP A 190 -14.86 -11.01 -3.09
N SER A 191 -13.92 -10.14 -2.71
CA SER A 191 -14.09 -8.68 -2.79
C SER A 191 -13.89 -8.12 -4.21
N ALA A 192 -12.97 -8.71 -4.98
CA ALA A 192 -12.52 -8.17 -6.26
C ALA A 192 -12.07 -9.27 -7.24
N PRO A 193 -13.00 -10.13 -7.72
CA PRO A 193 -12.67 -11.30 -8.52
C PRO A 193 -11.93 -10.94 -9.83
N GLY A 194 -10.86 -11.68 -10.14
CA GLY A 194 -10.06 -11.51 -11.36
C GLY A 194 -9.08 -10.34 -11.35
N THR A 195 -9.07 -9.53 -10.28
CA THR A 195 -8.19 -8.35 -10.18
C THR A 195 -6.71 -8.74 -10.15
N PHE A 196 -6.34 -9.82 -9.45
CA PHE A 196 -4.95 -10.26 -9.37
C PHE A 196 -4.38 -10.73 -10.69
N GLU A 197 -5.13 -11.52 -11.46
CA GLU A 197 -4.70 -11.99 -12.78
C GLU A 197 -4.46 -10.80 -13.72
N LEU A 198 -5.37 -9.82 -13.68
CA LEU A 198 -5.26 -8.59 -14.45
C LEU A 198 -4.03 -7.76 -14.03
N ILE A 199 -3.81 -7.54 -12.73
CA ILE A 199 -2.65 -6.80 -12.22
C ILE A 199 -1.35 -7.51 -12.60
N ILE A 200 -1.26 -8.83 -12.39
CA ILE A 200 -0.07 -9.62 -12.76
C ILE A 200 0.19 -9.54 -14.25
N GLY A 201 -0.86 -9.61 -15.09
CA GLY A 201 -0.76 -9.44 -16.54
C GLY A 201 -0.17 -8.07 -16.92
N TYR A 202 -0.65 -6.99 -16.29
CA TYR A 202 -0.11 -5.65 -16.51
C TYR A 202 1.33 -5.51 -16.01
N LEU A 203 1.65 -6.03 -14.83
CA LEU A 203 3.01 -5.98 -14.27
C LEU A 203 3.99 -6.77 -15.12
N THR A 204 3.59 -7.93 -15.62
CA THR A 204 4.40 -8.75 -16.53
C THR A 204 4.67 -8.02 -17.84
N THR A 205 3.63 -7.40 -18.42
CA THR A 205 3.74 -6.59 -19.64
C THR A 205 4.64 -5.36 -19.41
N ALA A 206 4.45 -4.66 -18.29
CA ALA A 206 5.26 -3.51 -17.90
C ALA A 206 6.73 -3.89 -17.68
N LYS A 207 7.00 -5.04 -17.05
CA LYS A 207 8.36 -5.57 -16.87
C LYS A 207 9.04 -5.87 -18.20
N LEU A 208 8.31 -6.44 -19.15
CA LEU A 208 8.85 -6.72 -20.49
C LEU A 208 9.13 -5.43 -21.26
N LEU A 209 8.16 -4.51 -21.31
CA LEU A 209 8.27 -3.25 -22.05
C LEU A 209 9.28 -2.29 -21.41
N PHE A 210 9.22 -2.10 -20.09
CA PHE A 210 9.98 -1.05 -19.41
C PHE A 210 11.20 -1.59 -18.63
N GLY A 211 11.43 -2.90 -18.62
CA GLY A 211 12.64 -3.50 -18.07
C GLY A 211 13.86 -3.30 -18.96
N LEU A 212 14.05 -4.18 -19.94
CA LEU A 212 15.23 -4.18 -20.82
C LEU A 212 15.02 -3.38 -22.12
N LEU A 213 13.80 -3.39 -22.65
CA LEU A 213 13.47 -2.73 -23.93
C LEU A 213 13.70 -1.21 -23.88
N VAL A 214 13.56 -0.56 -22.72
CA VAL A 214 13.85 0.87 -22.57
C VAL A 214 15.29 1.24 -22.88
N ILE A 215 16.24 0.38 -22.50
CA ILE A 215 17.67 0.62 -22.78
C ILE A 215 17.88 0.58 -24.30
N VAL A 216 17.22 -0.36 -24.98
CA VAL A 216 17.24 -0.44 -26.45
C VAL A 216 16.64 0.80 -27.07
N VAL A 217 15.46 1.26 -26.61
CA VAL A 217 14.81 2.48 -27.11
C VAL A 217 15.70 3.71 -26.91
N ILE A 218 16.33 3.86 -25.74
CA ILE A 218 17.26 4.95 -25.44
C ILE A 218 18.46 4.93 -26.40
N LEU A 219 19.10 3.78 -26.59
CA LEU A 219 20.27 3.63 -27.46
C LEU A 219 19.92 3.88 -28.93
N VAL A 220 18.80 3.34 -29.40
CA VAL A 220 18.32 3.54 -30.77
C VAL A 220 17.99 5.01 -31.00
N PHE A 221 17.29 5.67 -30.07
CA PHE A 221 16.97 7.09 -30.18
C PHE A 221 18.23 7.96 -30.19
N LEU A 222 19.21 7.67 -29.32
CA LEU A 222 20.51 8.35 -29.32
C LEU A 222 21.22 8.20 -30.67
N LEU A 223 21.26 6.98 -31.22
CA LEU A 223 21.89 6.69 -32.51
C LEU A 223 21.21 7.46 -33.64
N ILE A 224 19.88 7.50 -33.66
CA ILE A 224 19.10 8.30 -34.63
C ILE A 224 19.44 9.78 -34.48
N CYS A 225 19.52 10.33 -33.27
CA CYS A 225 19.89 11.73 -33.04
C CYS A 225 21.28 12.05 -33.63
N VAL A 226 22.26 11.17 -33.40
CA VAL A 226 23.62 11.31 -33.93
C VAL A 226 23.67 11.22 -35.45
N LEU A 227 22.90 10.30 -36.06
CA LEU A 227 22.81 10.17 -37.52
C LEU A 227 22.19 11.41 -38.18
N PHE A 228 21.16 12.00 -37.55
CA PHE A 228 20.46 13.14 -38.12
C PHE A 228 21.24 14.45 -38.02
N TRP A 229 22.02 14.65 -36.94
CA TRP A 229 22.65 15.95 -36.63
C TRP A 229 24.18 15.95 -36.45
N LYS A 230 24.84 14.82 -36.75
CA LYS A 230 26.25 14.55 -36.41
C LYS A 230 26.43 14.50 -34.88
N VAL A 231 27.53 13.89 -34.44
CA VAL A 231 27.84 13.61 -33.03
C VAL A 231 27.50 14.76 -32.07
N GLY A 232 28.05 15.97 -32.28
CA GLY A 232 27.80 17.10 -31.37
C GLY A 232 26.34 17.58 -31.32
N GLY A 233 25.66 17.68 -32.47
CA GLY A 233 24.25 18.08 -32.51
C GLY A 233 23.30 17.00 -31.99
N GLY A 234 23.63 15.73 -32.24
CA GLY A 234 22.86 14.58 -31.76
C GLY A 234 22.85 14.48 -30.24
N PHE A 235 24.01 14.62 -29.59
CA PHE A 235 24.09 14.66 -28.13
C PHE A 235 23.33 15.85 -27.52
N GLN A 236 23.38 17.02 -28.16
CA GLN A 236 22.58 18.17 -27.73
C GLN A 236 21.07 17.87 -27.77
N TRP A 237 20.60 17.32 -28.89
CA TRP A 237 19.18 17.02 -29.05
C TRP A 237 18.71 15.94 -28.08
N PHE A 238 19.45 14.84 -27.99
CA PHE A 238 19.16 13.76 -27.06
C PHE A 238 19.17 14.25 -25.60
N GLY A 239 20.15 15.09 -25.23
CA GLY A 239 20.22 15.72 -23.91
C GLY A 239 18.99 16.57 -23.59
N ILE A 240 18.54 17.41 -24.55
CA ILE A 240 17.31 18.21 -24.41
C ILE A 240 16.08 17.30 -24.26
N SER A 241 15.93 16.27 -25.09
CA SER A 241 14.80 15.33 -25.01
C SER A 241 14.76 14.61 -23.66
N THR A 242 15.92 14.21 -23.14
CA THR A 242 16.04 13.54 -21.83
C THR A 242 15.68 14.49 -20.69
N LEU A 243 16.18 15.73 -20.74
CA LEU A 243 15.84 16.78 -19.79
C LEU A 243 14.34 17.08 -19.81
N LEU A 244 13.74 17.24 -21.00
CA LEU A 244 12.30 17.46 -21.15
C LEU A 244 11.48 16.32 -20.56
N ALA A 245 11.87 15.07 -20.81
CA ALA A 245 11.19 13.91 -20.22
C ALA A 245 11.22 13.95 -18.68
N GLY A 246 12.39 14.16 -18.08
CA GLY A 246 12.55 14.26 -16.63
C GLY A 246 11.74 15.42 -16.03
N THR A 247 11.78 16.60 -16.65
CA THR A 247 11.00 17.77 -16.22
C THR A 247 9.49 17.50 -16.31
N LEU A 248 9.01 16.97 -17.43
CA LEU A 248 7.59 16.68 -17.62
C LEU A 248 7.08 15.66 -16.58
N PHE A 249 7.89 14.65 -16.25
CA PHE A 249 7.56 13.69 -15.21
C PHE A 249 7.42 14.36 -13.85
N LEU A 250 8.40 15.18 -13.44
CA LEU A 250 8.35 15.88 -12.13
C LEU A 250 7.16 16.84 -12.02
N ILE A 251 6.85 17.55 -13.11
CA ILE A 251 5.66 18.41 -13.16
C ILE A 251 4.40 17.57 -13.00
N GLY A 252 4.31 16.45 -13.72
CA GLY A 252 3.20 15.52 -13.62
C GLY A 252 3.04 14.97 -12.21
N THR A 253 4.10 14.40 -11.62
CA THR A 253 4.05 13.84 -10.27
C THR A 253 3.76 14.90 -9.21
N SER A 254 4.30 16.11 -9.33
CA SER A 254 3.98 17.20 -8.40
C SER A 254 2.54 17.69 -8.53
N TYR A 255 1.98 17.66 -9.73
CA TYR A 255 0.57 17.97 -9.96
C TYR A 255 -0.33 16.88 -9.37
N PHE A 256 -0.04 15.61 -9.63
CA PHE A 256 -0.77 14.48 -9.06
C PHE A 256 -0.64 14.40 -7.54
N SER A 257 0.52 14.71 -6.95
CA SER A 257 0.68 14.74 -5.49
C SER A 257 -0.14 15.84 -4.83
N LYS A 258 -0.42 16.94 -5.55
CA LYS A 258 -1.32 18.00 -5.09
C LYS A 258 -2.79 17.63 -5.29
N LEU A 259 -3.11 16.95 -6.38
CA LEU A 259 -4.45 16.44 -6.65
C LEU A 259 -4.84 15.32 -5.71
N ALA A 260 -3.94 14.40 -5.37
CA ALA A 260 -4.21 13.31 -4.44
C ALA A 260 -4.49 13.82 -3.01
N ARG A 261 -4.04 15.03 -2.65
CA ARG A 261 -4.44 15.72 -1.42
C ARG A 261 -5.86 16.26 -1.46
N MET A 262 -6.45 16.40 -2.65
CA MET A 262 -7.87 16.68 -2.83
C MET A 262 -8.54 15.31 -2.99
N GLU A 263 -9.26 14.84 -1.97
CA GLU A 263 -9.80 13.47 -1.82
C GLU A 263 -10.68 12.93 -2.98
N SER A 264 -10.84 13.67 -4.09
CA SER A 264 -11.91 13.48 -5.07
C SER A 264 -11.56 12.73 -6.36
N LEU A 265 -10.33 12.22 -6.56
CA LEU A 265 -9.89 11.84 -7.92
C LEU A 265 -9.64 10.35 -8.20
N VAL A 266 -9.57 9.48 -7.19
CA VAL A 266 -9.27 8.05 -7.44
C VAL A 266 -10.51 7.17 -7.34
N GLY A 267 -11.67 7.70 -6.94
CA GLY A 267 -12.87 6.87 -6.69
C GLY A 267 -12.67 5.84 -5.56
N PHE A 268 -11.51 5.87 -4.89
CA PHE A 268 -11.27 5.23 -3.61
C PHE A 268 -11.79 6.18 -2.54
N ASP A 269 -12.76 5.69 -1.77
CA ASP A 269 -13.24 6.37 -0.59
C ASP A 269 -12.19 6.25 0.51
N PHE A 270 -11.19 7.14 0.50
CA PHE A 270 -10.17 7.20 1.54
C PHE A 270 -10.77 7.58 2.91
N GLU A 271 -11.99 8.14 2.97
CA GLU A 271 -12.70 8.36 4.24
C GLU A 271 -13.16 7.03 4.87
N SER A 272 -13.32 5.98 4.06
CA SER A 272 -13.69 4.64 4.56
C SER A 272 -12.52 3.86 5.17
N LEU A 273 -11.28 4.32 4.97
CA LEU A 273 -10.12 3.68 5.59
C LEU A 273 -9.98 4.18 7.03
N PRO A 274 -9.67 3.30 7.99
CA PRO A 274 -9.54 3.66 9.39
C PRO A 274 -8.18 4.30 9.68
N ILE A 275 -7.80 5.31 8.90
CA ILE A 275 -6.56 6.06 9.07
C ILE A 275 -6.85 7.54 8.92
N ALA A 276 -6.21 8.37 9.74
CA ALA A 276 -6.36 9.81 9.63
C ALA A 276 -5.92 10.29 8.24
N THR A 277 -6.66 11.23 7.64
CA THR A 277 -6.33 11.83 6.33
C THR A 277 -4.89 12.36 6.29
N SER A 278 -4.36 12.87 7.41
CA SER A 278 -2.97 13.33 7.54
C SER A 278 -1.94 12.21 7.36
N VAL A 279 -2.23 11.00 7.85
CA VAL A 279 -1.37 9.82 7.68
C VAL A 279 -1.41 9.37 6.23
N SER A 280 -2.59 9.26 5.62
CA SER A 280 -2.75 8.95 4.20
C SER A 280 -2.00 9.95 3.30
N GLN A 281 -2.14 11.26 3.57
CA GLN A 281 -1.40 12.30 2.86
C GLN A 281 0.12 12.19 3.03
N SER A 282 0.58 11.79 4.21
CA SER A 282 2.00 11.61 4.50
C SER A 282 2.56 10.39 3.75
N ILE A 283 1.87 9.25 3.79
CA ILE A 283 2.20 8.05 3.01
C ILE A 283 2.25 8.40 1.52
N MET A 284 1.23 9.08 0.99
CA MET A 284 1.24 9.50 -0.42
C MET A 284 2.43 10.41 -0.73
N SER A 285 2.75 11.37 0.15
CA SER A 285 3.90 12.25 -0.05
C SER A 285 5.23 11.48 -0.09
N PHE A 286 5.35 10.46 0.76
CA PHE A 286 6.49 9.54 0.79
C PHE A 286 6.56 8.68 -0.48
N THR A 287 5.43 8.14 -0.95
CA THR A 287 5.35 7.43 -2.23
C THR A 287 5.87 8.30 -3.37
N PHE A 288 5.40 9.55 -3.48
CA PHE A 288 5.83 10.45 -4.54
C PHE A 288 7.31 10.84 -4.42
N SER A 289 7.86 10.99 -3.22
CA SER A 289 9.29 11.28 -3.07
C SER A 289 10.18 10.15 -3.56
N GLU A 290 9.80 8.89 -3.32
CA GLU A 290 10.54 7.72 -3.82
C GLU A 290 10.51 7.63 -5.37
N MET A 291 9.46 8.16 -6.01
CA MET A 291 9.37 8.21 -7.47
C MET A 291 10.29 9.26 -8.13
N TYR A 292 10.96 10.15 -7.36
CA TYR A 292 11.76 11.25 -7.93
C TYR A 292 13.18 10.86 -8.36
N VAL A 293 13.68 9.69 -7.96
CA VAL A 293 15.07 9.30 -8.25
C VAL A 293 15.36 9.25 -9.76
N MET A 294 14.50 8.58 -10.52
CA MET A 294 14.68 8.41 -11.97
C MET A 294 14.58 9.71 -12.78
N PRO A 295 13.57 10.58 -12.60
CA PRO A 295 13.52 11.84 -13.32
C PRO A 295 14.70 12.76 -12.98
N ILE A 296 15.22 12.74 -11.75
CA ILE A 296 16.45 13.46 -11.39
C ILE A 296 17.65 12.93 -12.19
N ILE A 297 17.80 11.61 -12.31
CA ILE A 297 18.84 11.00 -13.16
C ILE A 297 18.69 11.46 -14.62
N PHE A 298 17.47 11.53 -15.15
CA PHE A 298 17.20 12.03 -16.50
C PHE A 298 17.58 13.52 -16.66
N LEU A 299 17.27 14.36 -15.68
CA LEU A 299 17.69 15.76 -15.69
C LEU A 299 19.20 15.92 -15.70
N VAL A 300 19.90 15.27 -14.77
CA VAL A 300 21.36 15.37 -14.63
C VAL A 300 22.06 14.81 -15.88
N SER A 301 21.66 13.62 -16.34
CA SER A 301 22.23 13.02 -17.56
C SER A 301 21.93 13.87 -18.80
N GLY A 302 20.72 14.44 -18.91
CA GLY A 302 20.35 15.37 -19.97
C GLY A 302 21.24 16.61 -20.03
N ILE A 303 21.52 17.23 -18.87
CA ILE A 303 22.42 18.39 -18.76
C ILE A 303 23.84 18.01 -19.18
N ILE A 304 24.37 16.89 -18.67
CA ILE A 304 25.73 16.43 -18.99
C ILE A 304 25.87 16.18 -20.50
N LEU A 305 24.91 15.48 -21.11
CA LEU A 305 24.94 15.18 -22.55
C LEU A 305 24.79 16.42 -23.41
N PHE A 306 23.99 17.40 -22.97
CA PHE A 306 23.87 18.69 -23.64
C PHE A 306 25.18 19.47 -23.65
N ILE A 307 25.84 19.59 -22.48
CA ILE A 307 27.14 20.26 -22.33
C ILE A 307 28.21 19.54 -23.17
N PHE A 308 28.25 18.21 -23.10
CA PHE A 308 29.19 17.41 -23.88
C PHE A 308 29.01 17.61 -25.39
N GLY A 309 27.75 17.65 -25.85
CA GLY A 309 27.41 17.97 -27.24
C GLY A 309 27.89 19.36 -27.67
N LEU A 310 27.77 20.38 -26.80
CA LEU A 310 28.32 21.73 -27.04
C LEU A 310 29.83 21.70 -27.23
N ILE A 311 30.56 21.00 -26.35
CA ILE A 311 32.02 20.91 -26.39
C ILE A 311 32.48 20.27 -27.71
N ILE A 312 31.90 19.13 -28.10
CA ILE A 312 32.23 18.43 -29.35
C ILE A 312 31.96 19.31 -30.57
N LYS A 313 30.80 19.99 -30.59
CA LYS A 313 30.40 20.85 -31.70
C LYS A 313 31.37 22.03 -31.86
N ASN A 314 31.83 22.61 -30.75
CA ASN A 314 32.79 23.70 -30.75
C ASN A 314 34.20 23.24 -31.14
N ALA A 315 34.64 22.06 -30.67
CA ALA A 315 35.93 21.49 -31.04
C ALA A 315 36.02 21.20 -32.55
N ARG A 316 34.96 20.62 -33.15
CA ARG A 316 34.90 20.37 -34.59
C ARG A 316 34.78 21.62 -35.46
N LYS A 317 34.38 22.76 -34.90
CA LYS A 317 34.32 24.03 -35.65
C LYS A 317 35.69 24.71 -35.70
N LYS A 318 36.62 24.32 -34.82
CA LYS A 318 38.00 24.84 -34.74
C LYS A 318 39.02 23.97 -35.49
N SER A 319 38.65 22.74 -35.86
CA SER A 319 39.39 21.83 -36.73
C SER A 319 38.94 21.97 -38.18
#